data_AF-A0A2D7NTC8-F1
#
_entry.id   AF-A0A2D7NTC8-F1
#
_cell.length_a   1.000
_cell.length_b   1.000
_cell.length_c   1.000
_cell.angle_alpha   90.00
_cell.angle_beta   90.00
_cell.angle_gamma   90.00
#
_symmetry.space_group_name_H-M   'P 1'
#
loop_
_entity.id
_entity.type
_entity.pdbx_description
1 polymer ?
#
loop_
_entity_poly.entity_id
_entity_poly.type
_entity_poly.pdbx_seq_one_letter_code
_entity_poly.pdbx_strand_id
1 'polypeptide(L)'
;MKFTILFLWLLANDPNDIALINSFKADAEKSFLAKDFSKAINQYKFLIDSLNVNEDAIHLNLGHAYHQMGDTAQARISYNQASLSNNTNLKSIAYQQLGVISKSNKNLKESLAYLKASIKANAANSDAKYDFELVKKLMRKSQDKENKEDQNQENKEDQNQENKKDQNQENKKDQNQEN
;
A
#
# COMPACT_ATOMS: atom_id res chain seq x y z
N MET A 1 -55.66 -14.22 5.66
CA MET A 1 -55.42 -13.47 4.41
C MET A 1 -54.01 -12.91 4.48
N LYS A 2 -53.14 -13.24 3.52
CA LYS A 2 -51.73 -12.83 3.51
C LYS A 2 -51.64 -11.44 2.88
N PHE A 3 -51.18 -10.44 3.62
CA PHE A 3 -50.83 -9.13 3.07
C PHE A 3 -49.39 -9.18 2.56
N THR A 4 -49.21 -9.41 1.26
CA THR A 4 -47.96 -9.10 0.58
C THR A 4 -47.92 -7.59 0.32
N ILE A 5 -47.21 -6.85 1.16
CA ILE A 5 -46.85 -5.45 0.87
C ILE A 5 -45.72 -5.51 -0.16
N LEU A 6 -46.09 -5.30 -1.42
CA LEU A 6 -45.15 -5.08 -2.51
C LEU A 6 -44.67 -3.62 -2.40
N PHE A 7 -43.56 -3.38 -1.69
CA PHE A 7 -42.85 -2.11 -1.78
C PHE A 7 -42.30 -1.98 -3.20
N LEU A 8 -43.02 -1.27 -4.07
CA LEU A 8 -42.47 -0.80 -5.34
C LEU A 8 -41.31 0.14 -5.02
N TRP A 9 -40.09 -0.36 -5.17
CA TRP A 9 -38.89 0.44 -5.32
C TRP A 9 -38.96 1.21 -6.65
N LEU A 10 -39.65 2.35 -6.64
CA LEU A 10 -39.59 3.37 -7.68
C LEU A 10 -38.85 4.59 -7.11
N LEU A 11 -37.55 4.43 -6.84
CA LEU A 11 -36.63 5.54 -6.53
C LEU A 11 -35.33 5.36 -7.29
N ALA A 12 -35.42 5.29 -8.61
CA ALA A 12 -34.27 5.51 -9.46
C ALA A 12 -34.74 6.33 -10.65
N ASN A 13 -34.05 7.45 -10.89
CA ASN A 13 -34.17 8.35 -12.05
C ASN A 13 -35.07 9.59 -11.85
N ASP A 14 -34.80 10.42 -10.83
CA ASP A 14 -35.09 11.86 -10.94
C ASP A 14 -33.94 12.52 -11.74
N PRO A 15 -34.20 13.16 -12.90
CA PRO A 15 -33.18 13.87 -13.67
C PRO A 15 -32.42 14.94 -12.89
N ASN A 16 -33.02 15.51 -11.84
CA ASN A 16 -32.37 16.50 -10.97
C ASN A 16 -31.18 15.89 -10.20
N ASP A 17 -31.22 14.59 -9.91
CA ASP A 17 -30.14 13.87 -9.23
C ASP A 17 -28.89 13.76 -10.11
N ILE A 18 -29.06 13.57 -11.42
CA ILE A 18 -27.93 13.40 -12.35
C ILE A 18 -27.13 14.71 -12.48
N ALA A 19 -27.81 15.85 -12.61
CA ALA A 19 -27.17 17.16 -12.68
C ALA A 19 -26.41 17.47 -11.39
N LEU A 20 -27.01 17.16 -10.24
CA LEU A 20 -26.40 17.32 -8.93
C LEU A 20 -25.15 16.44 -8.78
N ILE A 21 -25.25 15.14 -9.10
CA ILE A 21 -24.13 14.19 -9.06
C ILE A 21 -22.97 14.68 -9.94
N ASN A 22 -23.24 15.12 -11.17
CA ASN A 22 -22.21 15.61 -12.07
C ASN A 22 -21.54 16.89 -11.54
N SER A 23 -22.32 17.79 -10.94
CA SER A 23 -21.77 18.99 -10.27
C SER A 23 -20.82 18.59 -9.15
N PHE A 24 -21.22 17.68 -8.26
CA PHE A 24 -20.36 17.23 -7.16
C PHE A 24 -19.10 16.51 -7.62
N LYS A 25 -19.17 15.72 -8.70
CA LYS A 25 -17.98 15.09 -9.31
C LYS A 25 -16.99 16.15 -9.81
N ALA A 26 -17.49 17.14 -10.54
CA ALA A 26 -16.67 18.23 -11.07
C ALA A 26 -16.07 19.09 -9.94
N ASP A 27 -16.86 19.39 -8.90
CA ASP A 27 -16.37 20.15 -7.76
C ASP A 27 -15.33 19.38 -6.93
N ALA A 28 -15.50 18.06 -6.77
CA ALA A 28 -14.53 17.19 -6.11
C ALA A 28 -13.19 17.16 -6.86
N GLU A 29 -13.25 17.01 -8.19
CA GLU A 29 -12.07 17.08 -9.06
C GLU A 29 -11.39 18.44 -8.97
N LYS A 30 -12.16 19.54 -9.03
CA LYS A 30 -11.63 20.89 -8.88
C LYS A 30 -10.94 21.10 -7.53
N SER A 31 -11.53 20.63 -6.44
CA SER A 31 -10.93 20.70 -5.10
C SER A 31 -9.63 19.88 -5.04
N PHE A 32 -9.61 18.68 -5.64
CA PHE A 32 -8.42 17.84 -5.71
C PHE A 32 -7.28 18.52 -6.48
N LEU A 33 -7.58 19.09 -7.65
CA LEU A 33 -6.60 19.83 -8.47
C LEU A 33 -6.09 21.09 -7.77
N ALA A 34 -6.93 21.74 -6.97
CA ALA A 34 -6.56 22.86 -6.11
C ALA A 34 -5.76 22.43 -4.85
N LYS A 35 -5.49 21.12 -4.68
CA LYS A 35 -4.86 20.51 -3.51
C LYS A 35 -5.63 20.70 -2.20
N ASP A 36 -6.91 21.07 -2.29
CA ASP A 36 -7.84 21.05 -1.16
C ASP A 36 -8.40 19.63 -1.00
N PHE A 37 -7.52 18.73 -0.53
CA PHE A 37 -7.83 17.31 -0.41
C PHE A 37 -8.94 17.04 0.60
N SER A 38 -9.01 17.83 1.68
CA SER A 38 -10.07 17.72 2.68
C SER A 38 -11.45 17.98 2.05
N LYS A 39 -11.57 19.04 1.25
CA LYS A 39 -12.81 19.34 0.54
C LYS A 39 -13.14 18.29 -0.52
N ALA A 40 -12.16 17.85 -1.30
CA ALA A 40 -12.35 16.77 -2.28
C ALA A 40 -12.87 15.49 -1.63
N ILE A 41 -12.28 15.07 -0.50
CA ILE A 41 -12.73 13.91 0.28
C ILE A 41 -14.18 14.06 0.71
N ASN A 42 -14.56 15.21 1.28
CA ASN A 42 -15.94 15.45 1.71
C ASN A 42 -16.93 15.37 0.55
N GLN A 43 -16.57 15.89 -0.62
CA GLN A 43 -17.42 15.86 -1.81
C GLN A 43 -17.56 14.43 -2.38
N TYR A 44 -16.48 13.66 -2.44
CA TYR A 44 -16.55 12.26 -2.84
C TYR A 44 -17.35 11.40 -1.85
N LYS A 45 -17.19 11.64 -0.54
CA LYS A 45 -18.02 10.97 0.47
C LYS A 45 -19.49 11.33 0.34
N PHE A 46 -19.82 12.59 0.08
CA PHE A 46 -21.21 13.00 -0.14
C PHE A 46 -21.85 12.25 -1.32
N LEU A 47 -21.12 12.10 -2.43
CA LEU A 47 -21.56 11.29 -3.58
C LEU A 47 -21.89 9.85 -3.17
N ILE A 48 -21.03 9.22 -2.36
CA ILE A 48 -21.19 7.81 -1.94
C ILE A 48 -22.28 7.66 -0.89
N ASP A 49 -22.19 8.42 0.20
CA ASP A 49 -22.95 8.20 1.44
C ASP A 49 -24.34 8.83 1.38
N SER A 50 -24.50 9.94 0.63
CA SER A 50 -25.75 10.72 0.60
C SER A 50 -26.50 10.59 -0.72
N LEU A 51 -25.80 10.44 -1.85
CA LEU A 51 -26.40 10.28 -3.17
C LEU A 51 -26.33 8.83 -3.70
N ASN A 52 -25.82 7.90 -2.88
CA ASN A 52 -25.71 6.47 -3.20
C ASN A 52 -24.99 6.17 -4.53
N VAL A 53 -24.06 7.03 -4.94
CA VAL A 53 -23.29 6.85 -6.18
C VAL A 53 -22.16 5.86 -5.93
N ASN A 54 -22.29 4.66 -6.48
CA ASN A 54 -21.30 3.60 -6.34
C ASN A 54 -20.53 3.37 -7.65
N GLU A 55 -19.68 4.34 -8.01
CA GLU A 55 -18.81 4.24 -9.19
C GLU A 55 -17.36 3.98 -8.78
N ASP A 56 -16.72 3.00 -9.43
CA ASP A 56 -15.33 2.60 -9.15
C ASP A 56 -14.34 3.78 -9.24
N ALA A 57 -14.57 4.70 -10.18
CA ALA A 57 -13.74 5.88 -10.38
C ALA A 57 -13.82 6.86 -9.19
N ILE A 58 -14.97 6.97 -8.53
CA ILE A 58 -15.11 7.80 -7.32
C ILE A 58 -14.28 7.22 -6.20
N HIS A 59 -14.33 5.89 -6.00
CA HIS A 59 -13.50 5.21 -4.99
C HIS A 59 -12.01 5.37 -5.29
N LEU A 60 -11.60 5.29 -6.56
CA LEU A 60 -10.21 5.51 -6.95
C LEU A 60 -9.75 6.94 -6.60
N ASN A 61 -10.55 7.94 -6.98
CA ASN A 61 -10.23 9.35 -6.74
C ASN A 61 -10.28 9.73 -5.25
N LEU A 62 -11.20 9.16 -4.49
CA LEU A 62 -11.22 9.29 -3.04
C LEU A 62 -9.94 8.71 -2.42
N GLY A 63 -9.48 7.55 -2.90
CA GLY A 63 -8.20 6.97 -2.50
C GLY A 63 -7.01 7.87 -2.82
N HIS A 64 -7.01 8.53 -3.98
CA HIS A 64 -6.01 9.54 -4.34
C HIS A 64 -6.03 10.72 -3.36
N ALA A 65 -7.20 11.26 -3.03
CA ALA A 65 -7.33 12.38 -2.11
C ALA A 65 -6.84 12.03 -0.70
N TYR A 66 -7.23 10.87 -0.15
CA TYR A 66 -6.72 10.39 1.14
C TYR A 66 -5.21 10.18 1.13
N HIS A 67 -4.67 9.59 0.06
CA HIS A 67 -3.23 9.37 -0.07
C HIS A 67 -2.44 10.69 -0.08
N GLN A 68 -2.90 11.69 -0.82
CA GLN A 68 -2.27 13.02 -0.84
C GLN A 68 -2.35 13.73 0.52
N MET A 69 -3.40 13.47 1.29
CA MET A 69 -3.55 13.97 2.66
C MET A 69 -2.70 13.19 3.69
N GLY A 70 -2.04 12.10 3.28
CA GLY A 70 -1.24 11.23 4.15
C GLY A 70 -2.03 10.17 4.91
N ASP A 71 -3.36 10.12 4.75
CA ASP A 71 -4.21 9.10 5.37
C ASP A 71 -4.15 7.79 4.55
N THR A 72 -3.05 7.06 4.72
CA THR A 72 -2.84 5.79 4.02
C THR A 72 -3.82 4.70 4.43
N ALA A 73 -4.46 4.81 5.60
CA ALA A 73 -5.43 3.83 6.06
C ALA A 73 -6.73 3.95 5.25
N GLN A 74 -7.29 5.16 5.15
CA GLN A 74 -8.47 5.40 4.33
C GLN A 74 -8.18 5.24 2.84
N ALA A 75 -7.00 5.66 2.38
CA ALA A 75 -6.59 5.43 1.00
C ALA A 75 -6.61 3.94 0.62
N ARG A 76 -6.10 3.05 1.50
CA ARG A 76 -6.16 1.59 1.28
C ARG A 76 -7.59 1.09 1.16
N ILE A 77 -8.51 1.57 1.99
CA ILE A 77 -9.93 1.14 1.93
C ILE A 77 -10.51 1.52 0.56
N SER A 78 -10.35 2.78 0.15
CA SER A 78 -10.88 3.28 -1.12
C SER A 78 -10.25 2.59 -2.34
N TYR A 79 -8.93 2.37 -2.34
CA TYR A 79 -8.27 1.64 -3.42
C TYR A 79 -8.66 0.15 -3.46
N ASN A 80 -8.88 -0.50 -2.32
CA ASN A 80 -9.39 -1.87 -2.32
C ASN A 80 -10.77 -1.95 -3.00
N GLN A 81 -11.65 -0.99 -2.72
CA GLN A 81 -12.94 -0.92 -3.40
C GLN A 81 -12.79 -0.71 -4.91
N ALA A 82 -11.95 0.25 -5.32
CA ALA A 82 -11.66 0.48 -6.75
C ALA A 82 -10.99 -0.71 -7.45
N SER A 83 -10.23 -1.55 -6.72
CA SER A 83 -9.59 -2.74 -7.26
C SER A 83 -10.57 -3.85 -7.67
N LEU A 84 -11.83 -3.77 -7.22
CA LEU A 84 -12.89 -4.69 -7.64
C LEU A 84 -13.45 -4.37 -9.03
N SER A 85 -13.10 -3.20 -9.60
CA SER A 85 -13.65 -2.71 -10.87
C SER A 85 -13.53 -3.71 -12.03
N ASN A 86 -14.58 -3.80 -12.85
CA ASN A 86 -14.51 -4.51 -14.13
C ASN A 86 -13.70 -3.74 -15.18
N ASN A 87 -13.46 -2.44 -14.98
CA ASN A 87 -12.55 -1.66 -15.80
C ASN A 87 -11.10 -2.02 -15.44
N THR A 88 -10.42 -2.70 -16.35
CA THR A 88 -9.05 -3.18 -16.18
C THR A 88 -8.04 -2.05 -15.92
N ASN A 89 -8.27 -0.86 -16.48
CA ASN A 89 -7.41 0.31 -16.25
C ASN A 89 -7.56 0.82 -14.81
N LEU A 90 -8.79 1.04 -14.33
CA LEU A 90 -9.03 1.48 -12.95
C LEU A 90 -8.52 0.47 -11.93
N LYS A 91 -8.82 -0.82 -12.16
CA LYS A 91 -8.31 -1.94 -11.34
C LYS A 91 -6.78 -1.94 -11.28
N SER A 92 -6.11 -1.72 -12.41
CA SER A 92 -4.65 -1.63 -12.46
C SER A 92 -4.10 -0.46 -11.65
N ILE A 93 -4.67 0.74 -11.80
CA ILE A 93 -4.24 1.93 -11.03
C ILE A 93 -4.46 1.69 -9.53
N ALA A 94 -5.63 1.17 -9.13
CA ALA A 94 -5.92 0.88 -7.73
C ALA A 94 -4.89 -0.08 -7.11
N TYR A 95 -4.56 -1.18 -7.81
CA TYR A 95 -3.53 -2.11 -7.35
C TYR A 95 -2.13 -1.49 -7.33
N GLN A 96 -1.80 -0.62 -8.27
CA GLN A 96 -0.52 0.10 -8.24
C GLN A 96 -0.43 0.94 -6.96
N GLN A 97 -1.47 1.71 -6.64
CA GLN A 97 -1.47 2.59 -5.47
C GLN A 97 -1.42 1.80 -4.15
N LEU A 98 -2.10 0.65 -4.07
CA LEU A 98 -1.95 -0.28 -2.94
C LEU A 98 -0.51 -0.77 -2.81
N GLY A 99 0.13 -1.11 -3.93
CA GLY A 99 1.55 -1.46 -3.99
C GLY A 99 2.46 -0.35 -3.46
N VAL A 100 2.24 0.89 -3.90
CA VAL A 100 2.99 2.08 -3.44
C VAL A 100 2.83 2.29 -1.94
N ILE A 101 1.60 2.21 -1.42
CA ILE A 101 1.32 2.35 0.01
C ILE A 101 1.99 1.25 0.85
N SER A 102 2.04 0.02 0.33
CA SER A 102 2.70 -1.11 1.00
C SER A 102 4.23 -1.13 0.84
N LYS A 103 4.84 -0.15 0.16
CA LYS A 103 6.30 -0.05 -0.05
C LYS A 103 7.04 0.41 1.20
N SER A 104 6.89 -0.32 2.31
CA SER A 104 7.69 -0.20 3.52
C SER A 104 8.61 -1.42 3.66
N ASN A 105 9.74 -1.28 4.37
CA ASN A 105 10.70 -2.39 4.55
C ASN A 105 10.04 -3.68 5.10
N LYS A 106 9.00 -3.54 5.93
CA LYS A 106 8.29 -4.68 6.53
C LYS A 106 7.29 -5.34 5.56
N ASN A 107 6.84 -4.63 4.52
CA ASN A 107 5.72 -5.04 3.67
C ASN A 107 6.10 -5.16 2.18
N LEU A 108 7.38 -5.25 1.84
CA LEU A 108 7.83 -5.32 0.43
C LEU A 108 7.22 -6.52 -0.34
N LYS A 109 6.98 -7.65 0.32
CA LYS A 109 6.32 -8.82 -0.31
C LYS A 109 4.87 -8.51 -0.73
N GLU A 110 4.12 -7.82 0.14
CA GLU A 110 2.75 -7.39 -0.13
C GLU A 110 2.73 -6.36 -1.27
N SER A 111 3.62 -5.36 -1.20
CA SER A 111 3.80 -4.37 -2.27
C SER A 111 4.02 -5.05 -3.63
N LEU A 112 4.90 -6.05 -3.68
CA LEU A 112 5.18 -6.80 -4.91
C LEU A 112 3.97 -7.58 -5.43
N ALA A 113 3.16 -8.15 -4.54
CA ALA A 113 1.94 -8.88 -4.91
C ALA A 113 0.91 -7.94 -5.54
N TYR A 114 0.69 -6.75 -4.97
CA TYR A 114 -0.19 -5.74 -5.52
C TYR A 114 0.30 -5.23 -6.88
N LEU A 115 1.59 -4.94 -7.02
CA LEU A 115 2.16 -4.48 -8.29
C LEU A 115 2.06 -5.55 -9.38
N LYS A 116 2.24 -6.83 -9.03
CA LYS A 116 1.98 -7.95 -9.95
C LYS A 116 0.51 -8.02 -10.37
N ALA A 117 -0.43 -7.81 -9.44
CA ALA A 117 -1.86 -7.76 -9.74
C ALA A 117 -2.21 -6.58 -10.65
N SER A 118 -1.59 -5.42 -10.44
CA SER A 118 -1.73 -4.23 -11.30
C SER A 118 -1.31 -4.50 -12.75
N ILE A 119 -0.14 -5.11 -12.95
CA ILE A 119 0.40 -5.46 -14.27
C ILE A 119 -0.48 -6.54 -14.94
N LYS A 120 -1.02 -7.49 -14.16
CA LYS A 120 -1.95 -8.51 -14.67
C LYS A 120 -3.27 -7.89 -15.13
N ALA A 121 -3.78 -6.89 -14.40
CA ALA A 121 -5.00 -6.19 -14.77
C ALA A 121 -4.82 -5.35 -16.04
N ASN A 122 -3.72 -4.61 -16.14
CA ASN A 122 -3.36 -3.87 -17.35
C ASN A 122 -1.84 -3.89 -17.58
N ALA A 123 -1.41 -4.65 -18.58
CA ALA A 123 0.00 -4.78 -18.95
C ALA A 123 0.59 -3.48 -19.57
N ALA A 124 -0.23 -2.50 -19.95
CA ALA A 124 0.23 -1.21 -20.47
C ALA A 124 0.59 -0.21 -19.35
N ASN A 125 0.26 -0.50 -18.09
CA ASN A 125 0.63 0.36 -16.96
C ASN A 125 2.15 0.32 -16.72
N SER A 126 2.87 1.32 -17.24
CA SER A 126 4.32 1.46 -17.10
C SER A 126 4.74 1.77 -15.67
N ASP A 127 3.92 2.52 -14.94
CA ASP A 127 4.24 2.97 -13.59
C ASP A 127 4.23 1.78 -12.62
N ALA A 128 3.26 0.88 -12.76
CA ALA A 128 3.23 -0.37 -12.00
C ALA A 128 4.46 -1.26 -12.26
N LYS A 129 4.95 -1.31 -13.51
CA LYS A 129 6.18 -2.05 -13.85
C LYS A 129 7.41 -1.41 -13.23
N TYR A 130 7.49 -0.08 -13.28
CA TYR A 130 8.57 0.68 -12.65
C TYR A 130 8.60 0.44 -11.13
N ASP A 131 7.45 0.59 -10.47
CA ASP A 131 7.33 0.35 -9.03
C ASP A 131 7.66 -1.10 -8.67
N PHE A 132 7.26 -2.08 -9.51
CA PHE A 132 7.58 -3.50 -9.30
C PHE A 132 9.09 -3.75 -9.28
N GLU A 133 9.83 -3.19 -10.24
CA GLU A 133 11.29 -3.33 -10.28
C GLU A 133 11.98 -2.56 -9.16
N LEU A 134 11.44 -1.39 -8.77
CA LEU A 134 11.91 -0.65 -7.60
C LEU A 134 11.78 -1.49 -6.32
N VAL A 135 10.62 -2.12 -6.09
CA VAL A 135 10.39 -2.97 -4.91
C VAL A 135 11.31 -4.18 -4.91
N LYS A 136 11.52 -4.86 -6.06
CA LYS A 136 12.50 -5.94 -6.17
C LYS A 136 13.91 -5.49 -5.79
N LYS A 137 14.32 -4.30 -6.24
CA LYS A 137 15.63 -3.73 -5.89
C LYS A 137 15.75 -3.46 -4.38
N LEU A 138 14.69 -2.95 -3.76
CA LEU A 138 14.65 -2.73 -2.31
C LEU A 138 14.76 -4.05 -1.53
N MET A 139 14.05 -5.10 -1.96
CA MET A 139 14.10 -6.41 -1.31
C MET A 139 15.50 -7.01 -1.33
N ARG A 140 16.19 -6.97 -2.47
CA ARG A 140 17.58 -7.45 -2.59
C ARG A 140 18.51 -6.69 -1.64
N LYS A 141 18.39 -5.36 -1.60
CA LYS A 141 19.20 -4.53 -0.69
C LYS A 141 18.96 -4.83 0.78
N SER A 142 17.74 -5.19 1.17
CA SER A 142 17.45 -5.58 2.56
C SER A 142 18.11 -6.92 2.91
N GLN A 143 18.06 -7.90 2.01
CA GLN A 143 18.73 -9.21 2.21
C GLN A 143 20.26 -9.07 2.27
N ASP A 144 20.85 -8.24 1.41
CA ASP A 144 22.29 -8.00 1.41
C ASP A 144 22.79 -7.31 2.68
N LYS A 145 21.93 -6.53 3.37
CA LYS A 145 22.26 -5.91 4.65
C LYS A 145 22.23 -6.92 5.79
N GLU A 146 21.18 -7.75 5.84
CA GLU A 146 21.04 -8.82 6.84
C GLU A 146 22.23 -9.79 6.78
N ASN A 147 22.58 -10.26 5.59
CA ASN A 147 23.75 -11.14 5.39
C ASN A 147 25.09 -10.51 5.81
N LYS A 148 25.24 -9.18 5.70
CA LYS A 148 26.47 -8.47 6.13
C LYS A 148 26.52 -8.20 7.62
N GLU A 149 25.37 -8.05 8.27
CA GLU A 149 25.27 -7.90 9.72
C GLU A 149 25.55 -9.25 10.40
N ASP A 150 25.07 -10.36 9.85
CA ASP A 150 25.35 -11.72 10.34
C ASP A 150 26.84 -12.07 10.24
N GLN A 151 27.49 -11.79 9.10
CA GLN A 151 28.94 -12.02 8.94
C GLN A 151 29.81 -11.16 9.86
N ASN A 152 29.34 -9.97 10.26
CA ASN A 152 30.05 -9.13 11.22
C ASN A 152 29.82 -9.55 12.68
N GLN A 153 28.75 -10.30 12.98
CA GLN A 153 28.54 -10.92 14.30
C GLN A 153 29.36 -12.21 14.43
N GLU A 154 29.40 -13.08 13.41
CA GLU A 154 30.26 -14.27 13.42
C GLU A 154 31.75 -13.91 13.58
N ASN A 155 32.24 -12.90 12.84
CA ASN A 155 33.64 -12.45 12.98
C ASN A 155 33.99 -11.87 14.36
N LYS A 156 33.01 -11.35 15.12
CA LYS A 156 33.23 -10.88 16.50
C LYS A 156 33.22 -12.02 17.52
N GLU A 157 32.49 -13.10 17.26
CA GLU A 157 32.50 -14.28 18.12
C GLU A 157 33.79 -15.10 17.95
N ASP A 158 34.33 -15.20 16.73
CA ASP A 158 35.62 -15.88 16.48
C ASP A 158 36.82 -15.13 17.10
N GLN A 159 36.86 -13.79 17.04
CA GLN A 159 37.92 -13.01 17.70
C GLN A 159 37.87 -13.09 19.24
N ASN A 160 36.70 -13.34 19.83
CA ASN A 160 36.57 -13.55 21.28
C ASN A 160 36.93 -14.98 21.72
N GLN A 161 36.93 -15.96 20.81
CA GLN A 161 37.40 -17.32 21.11
C GLN A 161 38.92 -17.47 20.95
N GLU A 162 39.55 -16.74 20.02
CA GLU A 162 41.03 -16.71 19.91
C GLU A 162 41.68 -16.02 21.12
N ASN A 163 41.16 -14.87 21.58
CA ASN A 163 41.68 -14.19 22.76
C ASN A 163 41.53 -14.99 24.08
N LYS A 164 40.59 -15.94 24.16
CA LYS A 164 40.44 -16.85 25.32
C LYS A 164 41.38 -18.07 25.27
N LYS A 165 41.91 -18.43 24.09
CA LYS A 165 42.90 -19.52 23.97
C LYS A 165 44.31 -19.04 24.29
N ASP A 166 44.65 -17.79 23.96
CA ASP A 166 45.98 -17.24 24.29
C ASP A 166 46.17 -16.93 25.78
N GLN A 167 45.14 -16.44 26.48
CA GLN A 167 45.22 -16.26 27.96
C GLN A 167 45.33 -17.57 28.75
N ASN A 168 44.93 -18.71 28.18
CA ASN A 168 45.07 -20.02 28.83
C ASN A 168 46.41 -20.71 28.52
N GLN A 169 47.20 -20.20 27.57
CA GLN A 169 48.57 -20.70 27.32
C GLN A 169 49.63 -19.92 28.10
N GLU A 170 49.41 -18.63 28.42
CA GLU A 170 50.30 -17.89 29.32
C GLU A 170 50.21 -18.40 30.77
N ASN A 171 49.02 -18.71 31.28
CA ASN A 171 48.86 -19.24 32.66
C ASN A 171 49.39 -20.68 32.87
N LYS A 172 49.77 -21.41 31.81
CA LYS A 172 50.37 -22.75 31.92
C LYS A 172 51.90 -22.76 31.85
N LYS A 173 52.55 -21.64 31.49
CA LYS A 173 54.02 -21.56 31.50
C LYS A 173 54.58 -21.12 32.85
N ASP A 174 53.81 -20.43 33.69
CA ASP A 174 54.25 -20.01 35.03
C ASP A 174 54.11 -21.09 36.13
N GLN A 175 53.43 -22.22 35.87
CA GLN A 175 53.32 -23.32 36.85
C GLN A 175 54.38 -24.44 36.71
N ASN A 176 55.30 -24.34 35.75
CA ASN A 176 56.35 -25.34 35.53
C ASN A 176 57.78 -24.86 35.93
N GLN A 177 57.91 -23.77 36.68
CA GLN A 177 59.21 -23.33 37.23
C GLN A 177 59.36 -23.50 38.76
N GLU A 178 58.37 -24.06 39.46
CA GLU A 178 58.49 -24.44 40.87
C GLU A 178 58.13 -25.93 41.07
N ASN A 179 59.09 -26.82 40.77
CA ASN A 179 59.44 -28.03 41.53
C ASN A 179 60.38 -28.95 40.74
#